data_AF-A0A382ZT46-F1
#
_entry.id   AF-A0A382ZT46-F1
#
_cell.length_a   1.000
_cell.length_b   1.000
_cell.length_c   1.000
_cell.angle_alpha   90.00
_cell.angle_beta   90.00
_cell.angle_gamma   90.00
#
_symmetry.space_group_name_H-M   'P 1'
#
loop_
_entity.id
_entity.type
_entity.pdbx_description
1 polymer ?
#
loop_
_entity_poly.entity_id
_entity_poly.type
_entity_poly.pdbx_seq_one_letter_code
_entity_poly.pdbx_strand_id
1 'polypeptide(L)'
;DGTGKAPELAKRFVENTPFLLTYGDILVKPETYQQMLDRWGEGDYAGLVTVTGSEDVTKGGLFFFDQEFHLQHLVEKPSAPQLDDLRAGSWLKAGETAWYNAGIYCFTPDLFEYTAQLTKSPRGEYELTDALRAMLAEEHVLAGLAITGRWVDVRDPDVLQTLQESAE
;
A
#
# COMPACT_ATOMS: atom_id res chain seq x y z
N ASP A 1 -2.14 -8.36 -16.10
CA ASP A 1 -0.84 -8.06 -15.48
C ASP A 1 -1.06 -7.03 -14.38
N GLY A 2 -0.93 -7.47 -13.12
CA GLY A 2 -1.37 -6.74 -11.91
C GLY A 2 -0.54 -5.52 -11.54
N THR A 3 -0.76 -5.03 -10.31
CA THR A 3 -0.23 -3.76 -9.78
C THR A 3 1.31 -3.69 -9.81
N GLY A 4 1.99 -4.82 -9.69
CA GLY A 4 3.46 -4.88 -9.63
C GLY A 4 4.18 -4.56 -10.94
N LYS A 5 3.51 -4.63 -12.09
CA LYS A 5 4.10 -4.21 -13.39
C LYS A 5 3.71 -2.80 -13.83
N ALA A 6 2.74 -2.18 -13.16
CA ALA A 6 2.31 -0.82 -13.51
C ALA A 6 3.44 0.22 -13.44
N PRO A 7 4.32 0.23 -12.42
CA PRO A 7 5.40 1.21 -12.33
C PRO A 7 6.40 1.14 -13.50
N GLU A 8 6.68 -0.06 -14.01
CA GLU A 8 7.70 -0.30 -15.05
C GLU A 8 7.45 0.52 -16.33
N LEU A 9 6.18 0.84 -16.63
CA LEU A 9 5.81 1.67 -17.77
C LEU A 9 6.40 3.09 -17.68
N ALA A 10 6.60 3.59 -16.46
CA ALA A 10 7.13 4.92 -16.19
C ALA A 10 8.63 4.92 -15.87
N LYS A 11 9.31 3.76 -15.88
CA LYS A 11 10.74 3.64 -15.49
C LYS A 11 11.66 4.62 -16.23
N ARG A 12 11.46 4.78 -17.55
CA ARG A 12 12.24 5.73 -18.37
C ARG A 12 11.93 7.19 -18.10
N PHE A 13 10.74 7.50 -17.59
CA PHE A 13 10.30 8.86 -17.29
C PHE A 13 10.80 9.30 -15.91
N VAL A 14 10.74 8.40 -14.92
CA VAL A 14 11.17 8.63 -13.54
C VAL A 14 12.70 8.69 -13.42
N GLU A 15 13.41 7.88 -14.22
CA GLU A 15 14.86 7.75 -14.18
C GLU A 15 15.36 7.44 -12.75
N ASN A 16 16.18 8.30 -12.17
CA ASN A 16 16.80 8.12 -10.87
C ASN A 16 16.20 9.04 -9.79
N THR A 17 14.96 9.50 -9.98
CA THR A 17 14.29 10.39 -9.01
C THR A 17 13.21 9.67 -8.20
N PRO A 18 13.02 10.01 -6.92
CA PRO A 18 11.87 9.52 -6.17
C PRO A 18 10.56 9.94 -6.83
N PHE A 19 9.54 9.09 -6.73
CA PHE A 19 8.27 9.28 -7.43
C PHE A 19 7.08 8.85 -6.59
N LEU A 20 5.92 9.44 -6.91
CA LEU A 20 4.64 9.04 -6.36
C LEU A 20 3.95 8.06 -7.30
N LEU A 21 3.50 6.93 -6.75
CA LEU A 21 2.65 5.96 -7.43
C LEU A 21 1.27 5.98 -6.78
N THR A 22 0.22 6.15 -7.56
CA THR A 22 -1.16 6.13 -7.07
C THR A 22 -2.02 5.25 -7.94
N TYR A 23 -2.92 4.49 -7.32
CA TYR A 23 -4.01 3.85 -8.04
C TYR A 23 -4.99 4.92 -8.54
N GLY A 24 -5.49 4.74 -9.77
CA GLY A 24 -6.30 5.74 -10.46
C GLY A 24 -7.75 5.85 -9.97
N ASP A 25 -8.18 4.91 -9.13
CA ASP A 25 -9.50 4.76 -8.54
C ASP A 25 -9.54 5.14 -7.06
N ILE A 26 -8.46 5.73 -6.54
CA ILE A 26 -8.37 6.19 -5.16
C ILE A 26 -8.51 7.70 -5.10
N LEU A 27 -9.50 8.16 -4.33
CA LEU A 27 -9.71 9.57 -4.02
C LEU A 27 -9.36 9.85 -2.56
N VAL A 28 -8.49 10.83 -2.37
CA VAL A 28 -8.06 11.34 -1.07
C VAL A 28 -8.13 12.85 -1.05
N LYS A 29 -8.08 13.45 0.15
CA LYS A 29 -8.01 14.90 0.26
C LYS A 29 -6.61 15.41 -0.16
N PRO A 30 -6.49 16.64 -0.68
CA PRO A 30 -5.19 17.21 -1.04
C PRO A 30 -4.17 17.20 0.10
N GLU A 31 -4.63 17.37 1.35
CA GLU A 31 -3.76 17.39 2.52
C GLU A 31 -3.00 16.06 2.72
N THR A 32 -3.54 14.94 2.22
CA THR A 32 -2.86 13.64 2.27
C THR A 32 -1.51 13.69 1.56
N TYR A 33 -1.41 14.38 0.42
CA TYR A 33 -0.14 14.48 -0.29
C TYR A 33 0.89 15.32 0.47
N GLN A 34 0.46 16.37 1.18
CA GLN A 34 1.36 17.15 2.02
C GLN A 34 1.87 16.30 3.19
N GLN A 35 0.99 15.55 3.86
CA GLN A 35 1.37 14.63 4.94
C GLN A 35 2.34 13.54 4.46
N MET A 36 2.15 13.03 3.24
CA MET A 36 3.10 12.09 2.62
C MET A 36 4.48 12.70 2.42
N LEU A 37 4.56 13.94 1.93
CA LEU A 37 5.83 14.64 1.73
C LEU A 37 6.52 14.95 3.07
N ASP A 38 5.75 15.38 4.07
CA ASP A 38 6.26 15.64 5.42
C ASP A 38 6.84 14.36 6.02
N ARG A 39 6.06 13.26 6.01
CA ARG A 39 6.51 11.95 6.50
C ARG A 39 7.70 11.42 5.70
N TRP A 40 7.73 11.61 4.39
CA TRP A 40 8.86 11.23 3.54
C TRP A 40 10.15 11.97 3.93
N GLY A 41 10.04 13.23 4.36
CA GLY A 41 11.17 14.05 4.79
C GLY A 41 11.71 13.75 6.19
N GLU A 42 11.06 12.87 6.96
CA GLU A 42 11.48 12.53 8.33
C GLU A 42 12.65 11.53 8.39
N GLY A 43 13.00 10.87 7.28
CA GLY A 43 14.09 9.91 7.25
C GLY A 43 14.44 9.43 5.84
N ASP A 44 15.51 8.65 5.75
CA ASP A 44 15.95 8.03 4.51
C ASP A 44 15.15 6.74 4.26
N TYR A 45 13.99 6.88 3.61
CA TYR A 45 13.11 5.77 3.29
C TYR A 45 13.28 5.30 1.84
N ALA A 46 13.27 3.99 1.64
CA ALA A 46 13.24 3.42 0.28
C ALA A 46 11.84 3.52 -0.34
N GLY A 47 10.81 3.58 0.52
CA GLY A 47 9.42 3.72 0.13
C GLY A 47 8.53 4.17 1.29
N LEU A 48 7.38 4.75 0.95
CA LEU A 48 6.33 5.13 1.87
C LEU A 48 5.04 4.54 1.36
N VAL A 49 4.34 3.84 2.24
CA VAL A 49 3.08 3.17 1.95
C VAL A 49 1.96 3.81 2.75
N THR A 50 0.83 4.08 2.10
CA THR A 50 -0.34 4.59 2.80
C THR A 50 -1.28 3.48 3.23
N VAL A 51 -1.93 3.65 4.37
CA VAL A 51 -2.91 2.70 4.90
C VAL A 51 -4.16 3.38 5.42
N THR A 52 -5.27 2.66 5.43
CA THR A 52 -6.51 3.04 6.11
C THR A 52 -6.91 1.96 7.11
N GLY A 53 -7.56 2.34 8.21
CA GLY A 53 -8.17 1.36 9.11
C GLY A 53 -9.36 0.70 8.41
N SER A 54 -9.40 -0.63 8.38
CA SER A 54 -10.52 -1.38 7.77
C SER A 54 -11.10 -2.40 8.75
N GLU A 55 -12.42 -2.57 8.68
CA GLU A 55 -13.12 -3.69 9.31
C GLU A 55 -13.08 -4.95 8.42
N ASP A 56 -12.98 -4.78 7.09
CA ASP A 56 -12.90 -5.88 6.11
C ASP A 56 -11.45 -6.05 5.62
N VAL A 57 -10.80 -7.06 6.18
CA VAL A 57 -9.38 -7.38 5.99
C VAL A 57 -9.11 -8.28 4.78
N THR A 58 -10.13 -8.66 4.01
CA THR A 58 -10.02 -9.71 2.98
C THR A 58 -9.83 -9.20 1.55
N LYS A 59 -10.07 -7.91 1.30
CA LYS A 59 -10.17 -7.36 -0.08
C LYS A 59 -8.85 -6.89 -0.68
N GLY A 60 -7.78 -6.79 0.11
CA GLY A 60 -6.51 -6.19 -0.30
C GLY A 60 -5.36 -6.56 0.63
N GLY A 61 -4.29 -5.78 0.58
CA GLY A 61 -3.09 -6.01 1.37
C GLY A 61 -3.24 -5.57 2.83
N LEU A 62 -2.88 -6.45 3.77
CA LEU A 62 -2.74 -6.14 5.19
C LEU A 62 -1.30 -5.83 5.54
N PHE A 63 -1.09 -4.69 6.19
CA PHE A 63 0.22 -4.14 6.48
C PHE A 63 0.39 -4.08 8.00
N PHE A 64 1.55 -4.45 8.51
CA PHE A 64 1.86 -4.51 9.93
C PHE A 64 3.11 -3.71 10.21
N PHE A 65 3.05 -2.85 11.21
CA PHE A 65 4.07 -1.85 11.48
C PHE A 65 4.66 -2.00 12.87
N ASP A 66 5.87 -1.49 13.08
CA ASP A 66 6.45 -1.28 14.40
C ASP A 66 5.93 0.02 15.07
N GLN A 67 6.56 0.39 16.18
CA GLN A 67 6.20 1.57 16.98
C GLN A 67 6.52 2.91 16.28
N GLU A 68 7.50 2.93 15.39
CA GLU A 68 7.84 4.11 14.56
C GLU A 68 7.03 4.14 13.26
N PHE A 69 6.09 3.21 13.13
CA PHE A 69 5.25 3.03 11.97
C PHE A 69 6.07 2.71 10.70
N HIS A 70 7.15 1.95 10.84
CA HIS A 70 7.85 1.32 9.71
C HIS A 70 7.26 -0.07 9.45
N LEU A 71 7.12 -0.42 8.17
CA LEU A 71 6.50 -1.67 7.75
C LEU A 71 7.39 -2.86 8.13
N GLN A 72 6.86 -3.76 8.93
CA GLN A 72 7.55 -4.97 9.42
C GLN A 72 7.08 -6.22 8.69
N HIS A 73 5.80 -6.26 8.32
CA HIS A 73 5.23 -7.42 7.65
C HIS A 73 4.04 -7.01 6.76
N LEU A 74 3.76 -7.80 5.72
CA LEU A 74 2.61 -7.58 4.87
C LEU A 74 2.11 -8.87 4.21
N VAL A 75 0.80 -8.96 4.01
CA VAL A 75 0.14 -10.08 3.33
C VAL A 75 -0.87 -9.56 2.29
N GLU A 76 -0.80 -10.07 1.07
CA GLU A 76 -1.74 -9.70 -0.01
C GLU A 76 -2.96 -10.60 0.04
N LYS A 77 -4.17 -10.04 0.21
CA LYS A 77 -5.46 -10.75 0.18
C LYS A 77 -5.39 -12.09 0.92
N PRO A 78 -5.16 -12.04 2.25
CA PRO A 78 -4.93 -13.25 3.03
C PRO A 78 -6.12 -14.21 2.90
N SER A 79 -5.82 -15.48 2.63
CA SER A 79 -6.80 -16.57 2.71
C SER A 79 -7.27 -16.78 4.16
N ALA A 80 -8.41 -17.47 4.35
CA ALA A 80 -8.90 -17.77 5.69
C ALA A 80 -7.86 -18.47 6.59
N PRO A 81 -7.10 -19.48 6.13
CA PRO A 81 -6.01 -20.06 6.92
C PRO A 81 -4.92 -19.05 7.28
N GLN A 82 -4.53 -18.17 6.35
CA GLN A 82 -3.53 -17.14 6.63
C GLN A 82 -4.01 -16.12 7.66
N LEU A 83 -5.31 -15.78 7.67
CA LEU A 83 -5.88 -14.94 8.72
C LEU A 83 -5.82 -15.62 10.08
N ASP A 84 -6.06 -16.93 10.14
CA ASP A 84 -5.93 -17.69 11.38
C ASP A 84 -4.48 -17.76 11.87
N ASP A 85 -3.52 -17.95 10.96
CA ASP A 85 -2.09 -17.90 11.27
C ASP A 85 -1.66 -16.51 11.75
N LEU A 86 -2.13 -15.43 11.12
CA LEU A 86 -1.86 -14.05 11.54
C LEU A 86 -2.41 -13.75 12.94
N ARG A 87 -3.59 -14.30 13.27
CA ARG A 87 -4.18 -14.18 14.62
C ARG A 87 -3.38 -14.98 15.65
N ALA A 88 -3.03 -16.23 15.33
CA ALA A 88 -2.23 -17.09 16.20
C ALA A 88 -0.83 -16.52 16.45
N GLY A 89 -0.23 -15.92 15.42
CA GLY A 89 1.07 -15.24 15.47
C GLY A 89 1.06 -13.86 16.11
N SER A 90 -0.08 -13.39 16.64
CA SER A 90 -0.24 -12.06 17.25
C SER A 90 0.01 -10.85 16.31
N TRP A 91 -0.03 -11.07 14.99
CA TRP A 91 0.01 -10.00 13.99
C TRP A 91 -1.35 -9.30 13.86
N LEU A 92 -2.43 -10.08 13.91
CA LEU A 92 -3.80 -9.57 13.83
C LEU A 92 -4.53 -9.80 15.17
N LYS A 93 -4.63 -8.77 16.00
CA LYS A 93 -5.27 -8.87 17.32
C LYS A 93 -6.68 -8.28 17.32
N ALA A 94 -7.58 -8.91 18.07
CA ALA A 94 -8.92 -8.39 18.26
C ALA A 94 -8.87 -7.05 19.01
N GLY A 95 -9.51 -6.03 18.45
CA GLY A 95 -9.54 -4.67 19.00
C GLY A 95 -8.38 -3.77 18.59
N GLU A 96 -7.38 -4.30 17.87
CA GLU A 96 -6.36 -3.48 17.20
C GLU A 96 -6.80 -3.14 15.76
N THR A 97 -6.36 -1.99 15.26
CA THR A 97 -6.65 -1.59 13.88
C THR A 97 -5.89 -2.48 12.91
N ALA A 98 -6.62 -3.14 12.01
CA ALA A 98 -6.03 -3.78 10.85
C ALA A 98 -5.78 -2.72 9.77
N TRP A 99 -4.50 -2.55 9.40
CA TRP A 99 -4.12 -1.58 8.39
C TRP A 99 -4.23 -2.17 7.00
N TYR A 100 -5.10 -1.56 6.20
CA TYR A 100 -5.37 -1.92 4.84
C TYR A 100 -4.60 -1.01 3.89
N ASN A 101 -3.95 -1.58 2.87
CA ASN A 101 -3.23 -0.84 1.84
C ASN A 101 -4.14 0.16 1.09
N ALA A 102 -3.81 1.45 1.19
CA ALA A 102 -4.62 2.52 0.63
C ALA A 102 -4.29 2.89 -0.82
N GLY A 103 -3.29 2.27 -1.45
CA GLY A 103 -3.05 2.40 -2.89
C GLY A 103 -2.33 3.67 -3.34
N ILE A 104 -1.74 4.43 -2.42
CA ILE A 104 -0.89 5.60 -2.73
C ILE A 104 0.46 5.41 -2.06
N TYR A 105 1.53 5.69 -2.78
CA TYR A 105 2.89 5.38 -2.35
C TYR A 105 3.89 6.44 -2.81
N CYS A 106 5.00 6.56 -2.09
CA CYS A 106 6.24 7.18 -2.59
C CYS A 106 7.31 6.09 -2.67
N PHE A 107 8.15 6.13 -3.70
CA PHE A 107 9.27 5.20 -3.83
C PHE A 107 10.51 5.89 -4.35
N THR A 108 11.66 5.37 -3.93
CA THR A 108 12.91 5.55 -4.65
C THR A 108 12.92 4.68 -5.93
N PRO A 109 13.80 4.99 -6.91
CA PRO A 109 13.95 4.16 -8.12
C PRO A 109 14.31 2.70 -7.86
N ASP A 110 14.85 2.36 -6.69
CA ASP A 110 15.22 1.01 -6.27
C ASP A 110 14.05 0.02 -6.42
N LEU A 111 12.80 0.50 -6.30
CA LEU A 111 11.60 -0.30 -6.56
C LEU A 111 11.68 -1.07 -7.90
N PHE A 112 12.26 -0.47 -8.93
CA PHE A 112 12.35 -1.08 -10.26
C PHE A 112 13.22 -2.33 -10.33
N GLU A 113 14.14 -2.53 -9.38
CA GLU A 113 14.93 -3.76 -9.29
C GLU A 113 14.05 -4.91 -8.80
N TYR A 114 13.13 -4.62 -7.89
CA TYR A 114 12.20 -5.59 -7.30
C TYR A 114 11.03 -5.88 -8.23
N THR A 115 10.44 -4.86 -8.86
CA THR A 115 9.32 -5.07 -9.82
C THR A 115 9.76 -5.84 -11.06
N ALA A 116 11.03 -5.75 -11.45
CA ALA A 116 11.59 -6.50 -12.58
C ALA A 116 11.61 -8.01 -12.32
N GLN A 117 11.86 -8.41 -11.07
CA GLN A 117 12.01 -9.80 -10.64
C GLN A 117 10.69 -10.50 -10.28
N LEU A 118 9.58 -9.77 -10.28
CA LEU A 118 8.28 -10.32 -9.93
C LEU A 118 7.89 -11.52 -10.80
N THR A 119 7.33 -12.52 -10.13
CA THR A 119 6.65 -13.65 -10.76
C THR A 119 5.14 -13.54 -10.52
N LYS A 120 4.34 -14.30 -11.28
CA LYS A 120 2.89 -14.29 -11.10
C LYS A 120 2.52 -15.00 -9.81
N SER A 121 1.63 -14.38 -9.03
CA SER A 121 0.99 -14.98 -7.88
C SER A 121 0.12 -16.18 -8.29
N PRO A 122 -0.39 -16.99 -7.35
CA PRO A 122 -1.36 -18.05 -7.65
C PRO A 122 -2.62 -17.55 -8.37
N ARG A 123 -2.92 -16.24 -8.28
CA ARG A 123 -4.02 -15.57 -8.97
C ARG A 123 -3.68 -15.18 -10.41
N GLY A 124 -2.44 -15.40 -10.85
CA GLY A 124 -1.96 -15.07 -12.19
C GLY A 124 -1.55 -13.60 -12.38
N GLU A 125 -1.45 -12.83 -11.28
CA GLU A 125 -1.14 -11.39 -11.29
C GLU A 125 0.27 -11.14 -10.74
N TYR A 126 0.94 -10.08 -11.23
CA TYR A 126 2.15 -9.56 -10.59
C TYR A 126 1.71 -8.59 -9.49
N GLU A 127 1.99 -8.92 -8.24
CA GLU A 127 1.52 -8.13 -7.10
C GLU A 127 2.61 -7.14 -6.67
N LEU A 128 2.25 -5.87 -6.48
CA LEU A 128 3.20 -4.87 -5.96
C LEU A 128 3.69 -5.26 -4.55
N THR A 129 2.82 -5.90 -3.76
CA THR A 129 3.14 -6.39 -2.42
C THR A 129 4.24 -7.46 -2.38
N ASP A 130 4.44 -8.23 -3.47
CA ASP A 130 5.59 -9.11 -3.59
C ASP A 130 6.91 -8.33 -3.70
N ALA A 131 6.91 -7.19 -4.41
CA ALA A 131 8.10 -6.33 -4.52
C ALA A 131 8.40 -5.69 -3.16
N LEU A 132 7.38 -5.21 -2.44
CA LEU A 132 7.55 -4.67 -1.09
C LEU A 132 8.10 -5.72 -0.12
N ARG A 133 7.62 -6.97 -0.19
CA ARG A 133 8.17 -8.07 0.62
C ARG A 133 9.66 -8.31 0.34
N ALA A 134 10.05 -8.26 -0.93
CA ALA A 134 11.45 -8.43 -1.31
C ALA A 134 12.32 -7.26 -0.79
N MET A 135 11.83 -6.02 -0.89
CA MET A 135 12.51 -4.85 -0.30
C MET A 135 12.72 -5.01 1.20
N LEU A 136 11.69 -5.44 1.95
CA LEU A 136 11.81 -5.69 3.38
C LEU A 136 12.82 -6.79 3.72
N ALA A 137 12.89 -7.84 2.90
CA ALA A 137 13.85 -8.93 3.08
C ALA A 137 15.30 -8.48 2.88
N GLU A 138 15.52 -7.40 2.12
CA GLU A 138 16.81 -6.74 1.93
C GLU A 138 17.02 -5.54 2.87
N GLU A 139 16.25 -5.48 3.96
CA GLU A 139 16.38 -4.49 5.05
C GLU A 139 16.10 -3.03 4.61
N HIS A 140 15.44 -2.81 3.47
CA HIS A 140 14.97 -1.48 3.11
C HIS A 140 13.89 -1.00 4.07
N VAL A 141 14.00 0.25 4.52
CA VAL A 141 13.00 0.87 5.38
C VAL A 141 11.84 1.40 4.54
N LEU A 142 10.64 0.87 4.80
CA LEU A 142 9.39 1.34 4.22
C LEU A 142 8.55 2.03 5.30
N ALA A 143 8.37 3.34 5.20
CA ALA A 143 7.56 4.10 6.14
C ALA A 143 6.06 3.90 5.89
N GLY A 144 5.27 3.78 6.95
CA GLY A 144 3.82 3.86 6.87
C GLY A 144 3.31 5.30 6.99
N LEU A 145 2.12 5.54 6.44
CA LEU A 145 1.30 6.70 6.76
C LEU A 145 -0.18 6.30 6.80
N ALA A 146 -0.82 6.47 7.95
CA ALA A 146 -2.26 6.28 8.07
C ALA A 146 -3.00 7.50 7.48
N ILE A 147 -3.84 7.28 6.48
CA ILE A 147 -4.66 8.33 5.88
C ILE A 147 -5.77 8.70 6.86
N THR A 148 -5.75 9.94 7.35
CA THR A 148 -6.82 10.47 8.20
C THR A 148 -7.93 11.09 7.35
N GLY A 149 -9.18 10.64 7.54
CA GLY A 149 -10.34 11.26 6.91
C GLY A 149 -10.87 10.49 5.69
N ARG A 150 -11.15 11.19 4.59
CA ARG A 150 -11.84 10.63 3.43
C ARG A 150 -10.83 9.91 2.52
N TRP A 151 -10.85 8.58 2.58
CA TRP A 151 -10.28 7.69 1.58
C TRP A 151 -11.42 6.98 0.88
N VAL A 152 -11.48 7.07 -0.45
CA VAL A 152 -12.57 6.48 -1.21
C VAL A 152 -12.05 5.71 -2.39
N ASP A 153 -12.52 4.47 -2.48
CA ASP A 153 -12.28 3.56 -3.59
C ASP A 153 -13.48 3.61 -4.53
N VAL A 154 -13.31 4.24 -5.70
CA VAL A 154 -14.40 4.48 -6.66
C VAL A 154 -14.66 3.32 -7.63
N ARG A 155 -14.16 2.11 -7.32
CA ARG A 155 -14.45 0.91 -8.12
C ARG A 155 -15.92 0.49 -8.06
N ASP A 156 -16.63 0.89 -7.02
CA ASP A 156 -18.04 0.57 -6.82
C ASP A 156 -18.94 1.69 -7.38
N PRO A 157 -19.82 1.41 -8.36
CA PRO A 157 -20.78 2.38 -8.88
C PRO A 157 -21.65 3.03 -7.79
N ASP A 158 -22.01 2.30 -6.74
CA ASP A 158 -22.86 2.80 -5.65
C ASP A 158 -22.10 3.81 -4.79
N VAL A 159 -20.78 3.60 -4.62
CA VAL A 159 -19.89 4.57 -3.97
C VAL A 159 -19.83 5.85 -4.80
N LEU A 160 -19.60 5.75 -6.12
CA LEU A 160 -19.56 6.91 -7.00
C LEU A 160 -20.83 7.77 -6.93
N GLN A 161 -22.01 7.14 -6.92
CA GLN A 161 -23.28 7.85 -6.80
C GLN A 161 -23.39 8.59 -5.46
N THR A 162 -23.04 7.92 -4.36
CA THR A 162 -23.06 8.53 -3.02
C THR A 162 -22.12 9.74 -2.94
N LEU A 163 -20.94 9.69 -3.58
CA LEU A 163 -20.01 10.82 -3.59
C LEU A 163 -20.53 12.04 -4.36
N GLN A 164 -21.27 11.82 -5.45
CA GLN A 164 -21.87 12.89 -6.25
C GLN A 164 -22.95 13.62 -5.45
N GLU A 165 -23.81 12.87 -4.75
CA GLU A 165 -24.89 13.42 -3.92
C GLU A 165 -24.37 14.14 -2.67
N SER A 166 -23.18 13.78 -2.17
CA SER A 166 -22.55 14.39 -0.99
C SER A 166 -21.69 15.62 -1.29
N ALA A 167 -21.53 15.98 -2.58
CA ALA A 167 -20.72 17.11 -3.03
C ALA A 167 -21.56 18.37 -3.36
N GLU A 168 -22.89 18.25 -3.35
CA GLU A 168 -23.87 19.34 -3.41
C GLU A 168 -24.26 19.84 -2.01
#